data_AF-A0A942GN80-F1
#
_entry.id   AF-A0A942GN80-F1
#
_cell.length_a   1.000
_cell.length_b   1.000
_cell.length_c   1.000
_cell.angle_alpha   90.00
_cell.angle_beta   90.00
_cell.angle_gamma   90.00
#
_symmetry.space_group_name_H-M   'P 1'
#
loop_
_entity.id
_entity.type
_entity.pdbx_description
1 polymer ?
#
loop_
_entity_poly.entity_id
_entity_poly.type
_entity_poly.pdbx_seq_one_letter_code
_entity_poly.pdbx_strand_id
1 'polypeptide(L)'
;IGWAVIVPPMIMLFFPGGAAGVFGNATGGVRGAILGGVILGLFLAFGQAITAPMLSNSAPELAQLADPDWFIIIWIFKPLLSLILPLFS
;
A
#
# COMPACT_ATOMS: atom_id res chain seq x y z
N ILE A 1 23.80 -1.42 1.50
CA ILE A 1 22.60 -0.66 1.11
C ILE A 1 21.75 -1.58 0.25
N GLY A 2 20.65 -2.10 0.82
CA GLY A 2 19.69 -2.92 0.08
C GLY A 2 18.53 -2.02 -0.33
N TRP A 3 18.34 -1.81 -1.63
CA TRP A 3 17.14 -1.14 -2.13
C TRP A 3 15.96 -2.11 -2.06
N ALA A 4 14.77 -1.59 -1.75
CA ALA A 4 13.56 -2.40 -1.80
C ALA A 4 13.30 -2.85 -3.25
N VAL A 5 13.17 -4.16 -3.45
CA VAL A 5 12.73 -4.72 -4.73
C VAL A 5 11.20 -4.70 -4.73
N ILE A 6 10.64 -3.84 -5.58
CA ILE A 6 9.21 -3.63 -5.71
C ILE A 6 8.72 -4.52 -6.86
N VAL A 7 7.83 -5.45 -6.56
CA VAL A 7 7.19 -6.31 -7.57
C VAL A 7 5.82 -5.71 -7.87
N PRO A 8 5.61 -5.14 -9.08
CA PRO A 8 4.35 -4.47 -9.40
C PRO A 8 3.20 -5.49 -9.43
N PRO A 9 2.19 -5.36 -8.54
CA PRO A 9 1.08 -6.30 -8.50
C PRO A 9 0.03 -5.93 -9.55
N MET A 10 -0.20 -6.82 -10.52
CA MET A 10 -1.14 -6.57 -11.63
C MET A 10 -2.56 -6.26 -11.15
N ILE A 11 -3.04 -6.96 -10.11
CA ILE A 11 -4.38 -6.75 -9.55
C ILE A 11 -4.48 -5.35 -8.94
N MET A 12 -3.50 -4.90 -8.15
CA MET A 12 -3.61 -3.60 -7.46
C MET A 12 -3.35 -2.41 -8.39
N LEU A 13 -2.54 -2.61 -9.44
CA LEU A 13 -2.39 -1.62 -10.50
C LEU A 13 -3.65 -1.48 -11.36
N PHE A 14 -4.42 -2.56 -11.54
CA PHE A 14 -5.59 -2.53 -12.41
C PHE A 14 -6.88 -2.14 -11.67
N PHE A 15 -7.21 -2.79 -10.56
CA PHE A 15 -8.50 -2.61 -9.89
C PHE A 15 -8.54 -1.32 -9.04
N PRO A 16 -7.71 -1.17 -7.99
CA PRO A 16 -7.51 0.12 -7.32
C PRO A 16 -7.08 1.23 -8.29
N GLY A 17 -6.26 0.93 -9.31
CA GLY A 17 -5.83 1.90 -10.33
C GLY A 17 -6.96 2.40 -11.20
N GLY A 18 -7.81 1.49 -11.66
CA GLY A 18 -9.03 1.81 -12.38
C GLY A 18 -9.99 2.64 -11.52
N ALA A 19 -10.17 2.26 -10.24
CA ALA A 19 -10.97 3.04 -9.30
C ALA A 19 -10.40 4.46 -9.11
N ALA A 20 -9.10 4.60 -8.88
CA ALA A 20 -8.43 5.90 -8.76
C ALA A 20 -8.59 6.74 -10.03
N GLY A 21 -8.53 6.11 -11.21
CA GLY A 21 -8.81 6.75 -12.49
C GLY A 21 -10.26 7.23 -12.64
N VAL A 22 -11.24 6.40 -12.27
CA VAL A 22 -12.68 6.73 -12.35
C VAL A 22 -13.02 7.88 -11.38
N PHE A 23 -12.62 7.78 -10.11
CA PHE A 23 -12.86 8.82 -9.11
C PHE A 23 -12.05 10.09 -9.41
N GLY A 24 -10.83 9.95 -9.89
CA GLY A 24 -10.00 11.06 -10.36
C GLY A 24 -10.65 11.77 -11.55
N ASN A 25 -11.21 11.03 -12.50
CA ASN A 25 -11.94 11.61 -13.63
C ASN A 25 -13.21 12.35 -13.18
N ALA A 26 -13.97 11.75 -12.25
CA ALA A 26 -15.20 12.36 -11.75
C ALA A 26 -14.95 13.70 -11.03
N THR A 27 -13.79 13.87 -10.38
CA THR A 27 -13.44 15.07 -9.61
C THR A 27 -12.62 16.10 -10.38
N GLY A 28 -11.77 15.67 -11.31
CA GLY A 28 -10.79 16.52 -12.01
C GLY A 28 -10.66 16.27 -13.51
N GLY A 29 -11.61 15.55 -14.11
CA GLY A 29 -11.57 15.15 -15.52
C GLY A 29 -10.33 14.31 -15.86
N VAL A 30 -9.91 14.35 -17.12
CA VAL A 30 -8.76 13.55 -17.61
C VAL A 30 -7.49 13.78 -16.79
N ARG A 31 -7.25 15.02 -16.34
CA ARG A 31 -6.10 15.35 -15.49
C ARG A 31 -6.21 14.66 -14.13
N GLY A 32 -7.39 14.67 -13.52
CA GLY A 32 -7.64 13.96 -12.28
C GLY A 32 -7.51 12.45 -12.43
N ALA A 33 -7.92 11.88 -13.57
CA ALA A 33 -7.75 10.45 -13.85
C ALA A 33 -6.26 10.05 -13.91
N ILE A 34 -5.44 10.83 -14.61
CA ILE A 34 -3.99 10.61 -14.70
C ILE A 34 -3.33 10.75 -13.33
N LEU A 35 -3.64 11.83 -12.60
CA LEU A 35 -3.09 12.07 -11.26
C LEU A 35 -3.51 10.97 -10.27
N GLY A 36 -4.75 10.49 -10.33
CA GLY A 36 -5.22 9.37 -9.50
C GLY A 36 -4.41 8.11 -9.73
N GLY A 37 -4.16 7.73 -10.98
CA GLY A 37 -3.31 6.58 -11.30
C GLY A 37 -1.86 6.74 -10.85
N VAL A 38 -1.27 7.93 -11.03
CA VAL A 38 0.11 8.23 -10.59
C VAL A 38 0.23 8.17 -9.06
N ILE A 39 -0.69 8.81 -8.34
CA ILE A 39 -0.68 8.82 -6.86
C ILE A 39 -0.80 7.39 -6.33
N LEU A 40 -1.71 6.59 -6.90
CA LEU A 40 -1.84 5.19 -6.51
C LEU A 40 -0.55 4.39 -6.78
N GLY A 41 0.04 4.52 -7.97
CA GLY A 41 1.26 3.80 -8.32
C GLY A 41 2.43 4.13 -7.37
N LEU A 42 2.58 5.41 -7.02
CA LEU A 42 3.55 5.85 -6.02
C LEU A 42 3.21 5.28 -4.63
N PHE A 43 1.94 5.31 -4.23
CA PHE A 43 1.51 4.76 -2.96
C PHE A 43 1.79 3.26 -2.87
N LEU A 44 1.56 2.49 -3.94
CA LEU A 44 1.90 1.06 -3.98
C LEU A 44 3.41 0.84 -3.86
N ALA A 45 4.22 1.62 -4.58
CA ALA A 45 5.68 1.49 -4.55
C ALA A 45 6.26 1.75 -3.14
N PHE A 46 5.91 2.88 -2.52
CA PHE A 46 6.35 3.20 -1.16
C PHE A 46 5.68 2.29 -0.12
N GLY A 47 4.41 1.97 -0.34
CA GLY A 47 3.58 1.06 0.43
C GLY A 47 4.28 -0.27 0.68
N GLN A 48 4.67 -0.94 -0.42
CA GLN A 48 5.40 -2.20 -0.39
C GLN A 48 6.77 -2.06 0.29
N ALA A 49 7.54 -1.02 -0.06
CA ALA A 49 8.88 -0.80 0.47
C ALA A 49 8.90 -0.61 2.00
N ILE A 50 7.89 0.07 2.55
CA ILE A 50 7.75 0.31 4.00
C ILE A 50 7.14 -0.90 4.70
N THR A 51 6.15 -1.55 4.10
CA THR A 51 5.37 -2.61 4.76
C THR A 51 6.11 -3.94 4.83
N ALA A 52 6.87 -4.30 3.79
CA ALA A 52 7.64 -5.54 3.75
C ALA A 52 8.55 -5.74 4.99
N PRO A 53 9.37 -4.77 5.42
CA PRO A 53 10.18 -4.93 6.64
C PRO A 53 9.34 -5.01 7.93
N MET A 54 8.16 -4.38 8.00
CA MET A 54 7.26 -4.48 9.15
C MET A 54 6.69 -5.89 9.34
N LEU A 55 6.60 -6.65 8.25
CA LEU A 55 6.09 -8.03 8.23
C LEU A 55 7.21 -9.08 8.14
N SER A 56 8.48 -8.69 8.21
CA SER A 56 9.66 -9.56 8.02
C SER A 56 9.66 -10.84 8.86
N ASN A 57 9.17 -10.77 10.10
CA ASN A 57 9.12 -11.92 11.01
C ASN A 57 7.81 -12.72 10.96
N SER A 58 6.89 -12.39 10.04
CA SER A 58 5.59 -13.04 9.95
C SER A 58 5.24 -13.49 8.53
N ALA A 59 5.02 -12.54 7.62
CA ALA A 59 4.55 -12.83 6.25
C ALA A 59 4.89 -11.64 5.33
N PRO A 60 6.18 -11.42 5.03
CA PRO A 60 6.62 -10.28 4.21
C PRO A 60 6.05 -10.28 2.78
N GLU A 61 5.72 -11.44 2.23
CA GLU A 61 5.09 -11.61 0.92
C GLU A 61 3.72 -10.94 0.81
N LEU A 62 2.97 -10.82 1.93
CA LEU A 62 1.67 -10.16 1.93
C LEU A 62 1.78 -8.66 1.64
N ALA A 63 2.94 -8.04 1.88
CA ALA A 63 3.17 -6.66 1.48
C ALA A 63 3.10 -6.49 -0.04
N GLN A 64 3.49 -7.50 -0.83
CA GLN A 64 3.45 -7.41 -2.30
C GLN A 64 2.04 -7.53 -2.86
N LEU A 65 1.17 -8.24 -2.15
CA LEU A 65 -0.22 -8.49 -2.55
C LEU A 65 -1.19 -7.44 -2.02
N ALA A 66 -0.73 -6.54 -1.14
CA ALA A 66 -1.56 -5.54 -0.50
C ALA A 66 -1.77 -4.28 -1.36
N ASP A 67 -2.92 -3.66 -1.16
CA ASP A 67 -3.37 -2.38 -1.69
C ASP A 67 -3.28 -1.26 -0.62
N PRO A 68 -3.51 0.01 -1.00
CA PRO A 68 -3.20 1.16 -0.14
C PRO A 68 -3.85 1.15 1.25
N ASP A 69 -5.11 0.72 1.32
CA ASP A 69 -5.84 0.62 2.58
C ASP A 69 -5.25 -0.45 3.51
N TRP A 70 -4.83 -1.60 2.97
CA TRP A 70 -4.09 -2.61 3.72
C TRP A 70 -2.76 -2.08 4.28
N PHE A 71 -2.01 -1.30 3.49
CA PHE A 71 -0.79 -0.66 4.01
C PHE A 71 -1.10 0.26 5.18
N ILE A 72 -2.13 1.10 5.05
CA ILE A 72 -2.55 2.02 6.13
C ILE A 72 -2.95 1.24 7.39
N ILE A 73 -3.73 0.17 7.24
CA ILE A 73 -4.13 -0.69 8.35
C ILE A 73 -2.89 -1.26 9.04
N ILE A 74 -1.94 -1.81 8.29
CA ILE A 74 -0.71 -2.38 8.87
C ILE A 74 0.12 -1.30 9.58
N TRP A 75 0.26 -0.12 8.98
CA TRP A 75 1.03 0.99 9.54
C TRP A 75 0.45 1.52 10.86
N ILE A 76 -0.87 1.41 11.04
CA ILE A 76 -1.54 1.82 12.28
C ILE A 76 -1.57 0.68 13.30
N PHE A 77 -2.02 -0.51 12.90
CA PHE A 77 -2.29 -1.60 13.82
C PHE A 77 -1.01 -2.29 14.32
N LYS A 78 0.03 -2.44 13.48
CA LYS A 78 1.26 -3.13 13.91
C LYS A 78 1.96 -2.38 15.05
N PRO A 79 2.18 -1.05 14.98
CA PRO A 79 2.74 -0.31 16.11
C PRO A 79 1.82 -0.31 17.33
N LEU A 80 0.51 -0.09 17.13
CA LEU A 80 -0.47 -0.09 18.22
C LEU A 80 -0.47 -1.43 18.99
N LEU A 81 -0.49 -2.54 18.25
CA LEU A 81 -0.48 -3.88 18.83
C LEU A 81 0.84 -4.17 19.57
N SER A 82 1.97 -3.67 19.06
CA SER A 82 3.26 -3.81 19.76
C SER A 82 3.31 -3.11 21.12
N LEU A 83 2.47 -2.08 21.33
CA LEU A 83 2.33 -1.41 22.63
C LEU A 83 1.38 -2.16 23.58
N ILE A 84 0.35 -2.81 23.03
CA ILE A 84 -0.71 -3.44 23.80
C ILE A 84 -0.34 -4.87 24.21
N LEU A 85 0.24 -5.66 23.32
CA LEU A 85 0.54 -7.08 23.57
C LEU A 85 1.40 -7.34 24.82
N PRO A 86 2.44 -6.53 25.13
CA PRO A 86 3.23 -6.73 26.34
C PRO A 86 2.44 -6.57 27.65
N LEU A 87 1.23 -5.98 27.63
CA LEU A 87 0.38 -5.86 28.80
C LEU A 87 -0.34 -7.18 29.16
N PHE A 88 -0.36 -8.14 28.23
CA PHE A 88 -1.04 -9.43 28.38
C PHE A 88 -0.07 -10.61 28.51
N SER A 89 1.24 -10.35 28.51
CA SER A 89 2.34 -11.32 28.68
C SER A 89 3.01 -11.16 30.03
#